data_AF-A0A2S4ZW65-F1
#
_entry.id   AF-A0A2S4ZW65-F1
#
_cell.length_a   1.000
_cell.length_b   1.000
_cell.length_c   1.000
_cell.angle_alpha   90.00
_cell.angle_beta   90.00
_cell.angle_gamma   90.00
#
_symmetry.space_group_name_H-M   'P 1'
#
loop_
_entity.id
_entity.type
_entity.pdbx_description
1 polymer ?
#
loop_
_entity_poly.entity_id
_entity_poly.type
_entity_poly.pdbx_seq_one_letter_code
_entity_poly.pdbx_strand_id
1 'polypeptide(L)'
;MTPVKYPPEVLKEIIVNAVIHRDYNISDDILVYVFDNRVEVRSPGSLPGSMTLDNLLQDRFSRNPTIVRLLNKYPDPPNKDIGEGLRTVVAKMAEAKLQSPVFSIEGNYFVVELGHTPLARPHEIVMEYLDSHEEITNSTGRSLTGISSENSMKDVFYALRKAGKIEMVPGKRGNKSAWRKVSSTDIDTSEADISLVQEDAATPPEDGTGQETQPASGTLKSTKKLKARRAVVGPARNRPCSCGSGLKYKRCCGQSSA
;
A
#
# COMPACT_ATOMS: atom_id res chain seq x y z
N MET A 1 25.75 -11.94 -8.68
CA MET A 1 24.47 -11.38 -8.22
C MET A 1 24.81 -10.50 -7.02
N THR A 2 24.64 -9.18 -7.12
CA THR A 2 24.94 -8.30 -5.98
C THR A 2 23.89 -8.57 -4.90
N PRO A 3 24.26 -8.85 -3.66
CA PRO A 3 23.28 -9.16 -2.62
C PRO A 3 22.40 -7.93 -2.37
N VAL A 4 21.08 -8.11 -2.49
CA VAL A 4 20.12 -7.07 -2.09
C VAL A 4 20.25 -6.86 -0.59
N LYS A 5 20.47 -5.62 -0.18
CA LYS A 5 20.74 -5.27 1.21
C LYS A 5 19.57 -4.46 1.77
N TYR A 6 18.77 -5.10 2.62
CA TYR A 6 17.82 -4.35 3.43
C TYR A 6 18.54 -3.49 4.47
N PRO A 7 18.00 -2.31 4.81
CA PRO A 7 18.45 -1.60 6.00
C PRO A 7 18.29 -2.53 7.22
N PRO A 8 19.34 -2.75 8.03
CA PRO A 8 19.27 -3.67 9.17
C PRO A 8 18.21 -3.24 10.19
N GLU A 9 17.91 -1.95 10.22
CA GLU A 9 16.92 -1.33 11.08
C GLU A 9 15.49 -1.72 10.69
N VAL A 10 15.22 -1.96 9.40
CA VAL A 10 13.90 -2.43 8.93
C VAL A 10 13.62 -3.83 9.47
N LEU A 11 14.57 -4.76 9.31
CA LEU A 11 14.43 -6.13 9.80
C LEU A 11 14.34 -6.15 11.33
N LYS A 12 15.19 -5.36 12.02
CA LYS A 12 15.15 -5.23 13.49
C LYS A 12 13.75 -4.78 13.95
N GLU A 13 13.20 -3.75 13.34
CA GLU A 13 11.91 -3.19 13.72
C GLU A 13 10.75 -4.18 13.49
N ILE A 14 10.76 -4.89 12.36
CA ILE A 14 9.71 -5.88 12.04
C ILE A 14 9.77 -7.08 13.00
N ILE A 15 10.98 -7.59 13.29
CA ILE A 15 11.15 -8.72 14.21
C ILE A 15 10.75 -8.31 15.64
N VAL A 16 11.17 -7.12 16.08
CA VAL A 16 10.80 -6.58 17.40
C VAL A 16 9.28 -6.40 17.51
N ASN A 17 8.63 -5.87 16.48
CA ASN A 17 7.17 -5.76 16.45
C ASN A 17 6.49 -7.13 16.41
N ALA A 18 7.03 -8.11 15.68
CA ALA A 18 6.52 -9.47 15.70
C ALA A 18 6.53 -10.05 17.13
N VAL A 19 7.61 -9.83 17.90
CA VAL A 19 7.70 -10.25 19.31
C VAL A 19 6.74 -9.49 20.21
N ILE A 20 6.69 -8.16 20.12
CA ILE A 20 5.82 -7.32 20.95
C ILE A 20 4.35 -7.66 20.74
N HIS A 21 3.94 -7.93 19.51
CA HIS A 21 2.53 -8.11 19.15
C HIS A 21 2.12 -9.57 19.00
N ARG A 22 3.04 -10.54 19.19
CA ARG A 22 2.74 -11.98 19.16
C ARG A 22 1.60 -12.33 20.13
N ASP A 23 0.68 -13.18 19.67
CA ASP A 23 -0.27 -13.84 20.56
C ASP A 23 0.42 -14.99 21.30
N TYR A 24 0.72 -14.77 22.58
CA TYR A 24 1.39 -15.76 23.42
C TYR A 24 0.50 -16.94 23.84
N ASN A 25 -0.79 -16.93 23.51
CA ASN A 25 -1.66 -18.08 23.71
C ASN A 25 -1.56 -19.11 22.57
N ILE A 26 -0.96 -18.73 21.43
CA ILE A 26 -0.75 -19.65 20.30
C ILE A 26 0.62 -20.30 20.47
N SER A 27 0.65 -21.64 20.47
CA SER A 27 1.87 -22.44 20.57
C SER A 27 2.56 -22.60 19.21
N ASP A 28 2.89 -21.48 18.58
CA ASP A 28 3.65 -21.46 17.32
C ASP A 28 4.66 -20.31 17.28
N ASP A 29 5.75 -20.44 16.53
CA ASP A 29 6.84 -19.48 16.55
C ASP A 29 6.63 -18.30 15.58
N ILE A 30 7.48 -17.29 15.70
CA ILE A 30 7.58 -16.25 14.67
C ILE A 30 8.42 -16.83 13.54
N LEU A 31 7.81 -17.00 12.37
CA LEU A 31 8.44 -17.63 11.22
C LEU A 31 9.03 -16.55 10.32
N VAL A 32 10.33 -16.67 10.01
CA VAL A 32 11.02 -15.78 9.08
C VAL A 32 11.43 -16.57 7.86
N TYR A 33 10.81 -16.28 6.73
CA TYR A 33 11.13 -16.88 5.45
C TYR A 33 11.97 -15.92 4.62
N VAL A 34 13.07 -16.42 4.07
CA VAL A 34 13.95 -15.67 3.17
C VAL A 34 13.85 -16.33 1.80
N PHE A 35 13.26 -15.61 0.85
CA PHE A 35 13.15 -16.00 -0.54
C PHE A 35 14.13 -15.19 -1.40
N ASP A 36 14.36 -15.64 -2.63
CA ASP A 36 15.20 -14.92 -3.58
C ASP A 36 14.67 -13.52 -3.92
N ASN A 37 13.36 -13.30 -3.81
CA ASN A 37 12.70 -12.05 -4.19
C ASN A 37 12.10 -11.26 -3.01
N ARG A 38 12.07 -11.81 -1.80
CA ARG A 38 11.46 -11.16 -0.63
C ARG A 38 11.85 -11.81 0.69
N VAL A 39 11.61 -11.10 1.78
CA VAL A 39 11.61 -11.64 3.14
C VAL A 39 10.19 -11.57 3.69
N GLU A 40 9.69 -12.67 4.23
CA GLU A 40 8.40 -12.72 4.92
C GLU A 40 8.60 -12.97 6.42
N VAL A 41 7.90 -12.20 7.25
CA VAL A 41 7.83 -12.44 8.69
C VAL A 41 6.38 -12.72 9.06
N ARG A 42 6.11 -13.92 9.59
CA ARG A 42 4.78 -14.35 10.04
C ARG A 42 4.75 -14.36 11.56
N SER A 43 3.91 -13.53 12.16
CA SER A 43 3.69 -13.50 13.61
C SER A 43 2.35 -14.17 13.97
N PRO A 44 2.33 -15.08 14.94
CA PRO A 44 1.09 -15.69 15.44
C PRO A 44 0.13 -14.65 16.03
N GLY A 45 -1.14 -14.79 15.67
CA GLY A 45 -2.24 -13.94 16.09
C GLY A 45 -2.60 -12.88 15.04
N SER A 46 -3.90 -12.67 14.83
CA SER A 46 -4.41 -11.60 13.98
C SER A 46 -4.13 -10.21 14.58
N LEU A 47 -4.56 -9.16 13.86
CA LEU A 47 -4.53 -7.80 14.41
C LEU A 47 -5.34 -7.69 15.71
N PRO A 48 -4.82 -7.00 16.74
CA PRO A 48 -5.46 -6.93 18.04
C PRO A 48 -6.53 -5.83 18.14
N GLY A 49 -7.61 -6.11 18.88
CA GLY A 49 -8.63 -5.11 19.24
C GLY A 49 -9.39 -4.59 18.02
N SER A 50 -9.40 -3.27 17.83
CA SER A 50 -10.00 -2.57 16.68
C SER A 50 -9.00 -2.24 15.56
N MET A 51 -7.82 -2.88 15.58
CA MET A 51 -6.86 -2.72 14.48
C MET A 51 -7.34 -3.45 13.23
N THR A 52 -7.14 -2.81 12.10
CA THR A 52 -7.42 -3.23 10.73
C THR A 52 -6.16 -2.91 9.90
N LEU A 53 -6.07 -3.45 8.67
CA LEU A 53 -4.93 -3.12 7.81
C LEU A 53 -4.90 -1.63 7.44
N ASP A 54 -6.07 -0.99 7.38
CA ASP A 54 -6.20 0.42 6.97
C ASP A 54 -5.69 1.41 8.03
N ASN A 55 -5.88 1.10 9.32
CA ASN A 55 -5.43 1.97 10.43
C ASN A 55 -4.09 1.53 11.05
N LEU A 56 -3.46 0.47 10.53
CA LEU A 56 -2.21 -0.09 11.05
C LEU A 56 -1.07 0.92 11.16
N LEU A 57 -1.01 1.89 10.24
CA LEU A 57 0.01 2.94 10.21
C LEU A 57 -0.38 4.19 11.02
N GLN A 58 -1.61 4.28 11.53
CA GLN A 58 -2.14 5.49 12.18
C GLN A 58 -2.36 5.28 13.67
N ASP A 59 -2.96 4.14 14.02
CA ASP A 59 -3.32 3.84 15.39
C ASP A 59 -2.21 3.13 16.14
N ARG A 60 -2.19 3.33 17.45
CA ARG A 60 -1.19 2.75 18.36
C ARG A 60 -1.87 1.75 19.27
N PHE A 61 -1.58 0.47 19.09
CA PHE A 61 -2.06 -0.57 20.00
C PHE A 61 -1.02 -1.67 20.19
N SER A 62 -0.66 -1.97 21.44
CA SER A 62 0.20 -3.10 21.78
C SER A 62 -0.56 -4.20 22.53
N ARG A 63 -0.48 -5.43 22.02
CA ARG A 63 -1.05 -6.62 22.68
C ARG A 63 -0.35 -6.90 24.01
N ASN A 64 0.98 -6.72 24.07
CA ASN A 64 1.79 -7.04 25.25
C ASN A 64 2.50 -5.78 25.79
N PRO A 65 1.78 -4.86 26.47
CA PRO A 65 2.36 -3.61 26.96
C PRO A 65 3.47 -3.82 28.00
N THR A 66 3.47 -4.94 28.71
CA THR A 66 4.56 -5.31 29.64
C THR A 66 5.87 -5.57 28.90
N ILE A 67 5.82 -6.25 27.75
CA ILE A 67 6.99 -6.51 26.92
C ILE A 67 7.55 -5.20 26.38
N VAL A 68 6.69 -4.31 25.87
CA VAL A 68 7.09 -2.96 25.43
C VAL A 68 7.83 -2.22 26.53
N ARG A 69 7.27 -2.18 27.74
CA ARG A 69 7.89 -1.50 28.89
C ARG A 69 9.22 -2.13 29.30
N LEU A 70 9.38 -3.45 29.14
CA LEU A 70 10.63 -4.14 29.43
C LEU A 70 11.70 -3.78 28.40
N LEU A 71 11.36 -3.85 27.11
CA LEU A 71 12.28 -3.54 26.01
C LEU A 71 12.78 -2.09 26.07
N ASN A 72 11.94 -1.15 26.49
CA ASN A 72 12.33 0.26 26.63
C ASN A 72 13.30 0.53 27.79
N LYS A 73 13.47 -0.41 28.73
CA LYS A 73 14.40 -0.25 29.86
C LYS A 73 15.83 -0.67 29.53
N TYR A 74 16.07 -1.25 28.35
CA TYR A 74 17.41 -1.63 27.94
C TYR A 74 18.28 -0.40 27.65
N PRO A 75 19.61 -0.46 27.90
CA PRO A 75 20.53 0.63 27.57
C PRO A 75 20.52 1.04 26.08
N ASP A 76 20.39 0.07 25.18
CA ASP A 76 20.08 0.27 23.76
C ASP A 76 18.70 -0.33 23.47
N PRO A 77 17.61 0.45 23.57
CA PRO A 77 16.27 -0.08 23.43
C PRO A 77 16.04 -0.52 21.97
N PRO A 78 15.65 -1.79 21.73
CA PRO A 78 15.42 -2.29 20.38
C PRO A 78 14.16 -1.68 19.75
N ASN A 79 13.23 -1.21 20.59
CA ASN A 79 12.07 -0.39 20.25
C ASN A 79 12.44 1.06 20.55
N LYS A 80 12.74 1.86 19.53
CA LYS A 80 13.13 3.26 19.74
C LYS A 80 11.93 4.19 19.90
N ASP A 81 10.81 3.91 19.23
CA ASP A 81 9.65 4.79 19.18
C ASP A 81 8.34 4.00 19.36
N ILE A 82 7.71 4.15 20.53
CA ILE A 82 6.44 3.50 20.87
C ILE A 82 5.34 4.02 19.93
N GLY A 83 5.11 3.31 18.82
CA GLY A 83 4.03 3.59 17.87
C GLY A 83 4.43 4.35 16.59
N GLU A 84 5.72 4.38 16.24
CA GLU A 84 6.18 4.85 14.92
C GLU A 84 6.89 3.76 14.10
N GLY A 85 7.12 2.59 14.70
CA GLY A 85 7.89 1.49 14.10
C GLY A 85 7.56 1.17 12.64
N LEU A 86 6.29 0.92 12.33
CA LEU A 86 5.88 0.58 10.97
C LEU A 86 6.02 1.76 9.97
N ARG A 87 5.89 3.01 10.44
CA ARG A 87 6.15 4.18 9.59
C ARG A 87 7.64 4.30 9.27
N THR A 88 8.48 4.07 10.27
CA THR A 88 9.93 4.06 10.11
C THR A 88 10.36 2.98 9.13
N VAL A 89 9.73 1.80 9.18
CA VAL A 89 9.96 0.74 8.19
C VAL A 89 9.63 1.23 6.77
N VAL A 90 8.45 1.81 6.56
CA VAL A 90 8.04 2.31 5.23
C VAL A 90 9.00 3.39 4.73
N ALA A 91 9.38 4.33 5.60
CA ALA A 91 10.31 5.41 5.25
C ALA A 91 11.70 4.89 4.87
N LYS A 92 12.25 3.94 5.64
CA LYS A 92 13.58 3.35 5.37
C LYS A 92 13.60 2.45 4.13
N MET A 93 12.50 1.76 3.84
CA MET A 93 12.36 1.03 2.59
C MET A 93 12.36 2.00 1.39
N ALA A 94 11.66 3.13 1.50
CA ALA A 94 11.67 4.16 0.48
C ALA A 94 13.05 4.82 0.30
N GLU A 95 13.75 5.13 1.38
CA GLU A 95 15.14 5.64 1.36
C GLU A 95 16.10 4.65 0.69
N ALA A 96 15.91 3.35 0.96
CA ALA A 96 16.65 2.27 0.30
C ALA A 96 16.22 2.03 -1.16
N LYS A 97 15.29 2.83 -1.70
CA LYS A 97 14.70 2.68 -3.03
C LYS A 97 14.12 1.28 -3.27
N LEU A 98 13.53 0.67 -2.24
CA LEU A 98 12.82 -0.60 -2.31
C LEU A 98 11.31 -0.38 -2.21
N GLN A 99 10.53 -1.31 -2.76
CA GLN A 99 9.07 -1.27 -2.62
C GLN A 99 8.66 -1.27 -1.14
N SER A 100 7.55 -0.58 -0.86
CA SER A 100 6.98 -0.55 0.49
C SER A 100 6.59 -1.95 0.97
N PRO A 101 6.68 -2.23 2.28
CA PRO A 101 6.23 -3.49 2.85
C PRO A 101 4.74 -3.73 2.59
N VAL A 102 4.37 -4.98 2.37
CA VAL A 102 2.97 -5.40 2.28
C VAL A 102 2.58 -6.06 3.59
N PHE A 103 1.42 -5.67 4.13
CA PHE A 103 0.85 -6.21 5.36
C PHE A 103 -0.41 -6.99 5.03
N SER A 104 -0.48 -8.25 5.47
CA SER A 104 -1.65 -9.11 5.25
C SER A 104 -1.98 -9.93 6.49
N ILE A 105 -3.18 -10.50 6.51
CA ILE A 105 -3.61 -11.45 7.53
C ILE A 105 -3.90 -12.77 6.80
N GLU A 106 -3.14 -13.80 7.12
CA GLU A 106 -3.30 -15.14 6.55
C GLU A 106 -3.75 -16.10 7.66
N GLY A 107 -5.03 -16.44 7.67
CA GLY A 107 -5.63 -17.24 8.75
C GLY A 107 -5.44 -16.55 10.10
N ASN A 108 -4.67 -17.18 10.99
CA ASN A 108 -4.34 -16.66 12.32
C ASN A 108 -2.98 -15.96 12.39
N TYR A 109 -2.35 -15.66 11.27
CA TYR A 109 -1.04 -14.98 11.25
C TYR A 109 -1.19 -13.56 10.72
N PHE A 110 -0.45 -12.65 11.36
CA PHE A 110 -0.12 -11.38 10.76
C PHE A 110 1.18 -11.52 9.96
N VAL A 111 1.14 -11.19 8.68
CA VAL A 111 2.25 -11.40 7.75
C VAL A 111 2.77 -10.04 7.26
N VAL A 112 4.09 -9.88 7.32
CA VAL A 112 4.81 -8.73 6.77
C VAL A 112 5.71 -9.24 5.65
N GLU A 113 5.50 -8.72 4.44
CA GLU A 113 6.31 -9.04 3.27
C GLU A 113 7.17 -7.85 2.88
N LEU A 114 8.48 -8.09 2.72
CA LEU A 114 9.46 -7.12 2.25
C LEU A 114 9.97 -7.54 0.88
N GLY A 115 9.58 -6.85 -0.19
CA GLY A 115 10.09 -7.13 -1.53
C GLY A 115 11.55 -6.72 -1.71
N HIS A 116 12.31 -7.52 -2.46
CA HIS A 116 13.61 -7.12 -3.04
C HIS A 116 13.45 -6.19 -4.26
N THR A 117 12.22 -5.95 -4.71
CA THR A 117 11.93 -5.17 -5.91
C THR A 117 12.26 -3.69 -5.68
N PRO A 118 13.08 -3.06 -6.55
CA PRO A 118 13.31 -1.62 -6.51
C PRO A 118 12.00 -0.83 -6.62
N LEU A 119 11.91 0.28 -5.89
CA LEU A 119 10.73 1.14 -5.79
C LEU A 119 10.32 1.71 -7.15
N ALA A 120 11.31 2.09 -7.95
CA ALA A 120 11.11 2.58 -9.31
C ALA A 120 11.31 1.43 -10.30
N ARG A 121 10.39 1.29 -11.25
CA ARG A 121 10.59 0.36 -12.38
C ARG A 121 11.86 0.81 -13.13
N PRO A 122 12.64 -0.10 -13.73
CA PRO A 122 13.87 0.28 -14.46
C PRO A 122 13.65 1.43 -15.47
N HIS A 123 12.45 1.47 -16.07
CA HIS A 123 11.98 2.52 -16.96
C HIS A 123 11.90 3.90 -16.28
N GLU A 124 11.43 3.97 -15.05
CA GLU A 124 11.27 5.22 -14.28
C GLU A 124 12.64 5.76 -13.84
N ILE A 125 13.55 4.89 -13.38
CA ILE A 125 14.92 5.27 -13.00
C ILE A 125 15.67 5.89 -14.18
N VAL A 126 15.53 5.28 -15.37
CA VAL A 126 16.15 5.81 -16.60
C VAL A 126 15.57 7.19 -16.95
N MET A 127 14.25 7.36 -16.83
CA MET A 127 13.61 8.65 -17.13
C MET A 127 14.00 9.73 -16.12
N GLU A 128 14.03 9.42 -14.82
CA GLU A 128 14.48 10.34 -13.76
C GLU A 128 15.93 10.78 -13.98
N TYR A 129 16.80 9.86 -14.41
CA TYR A 129 18.16 10.21 -14.77
C TYR A 129 18.22 11.15 -15.98
N LEU A 130 17.43 10.88 -17.02
CA LEU A 130 17.33 11.71 -18.22
C LEU A 130 16.64 13.07 -18.00
N ASP A 131 15.98 13.28 -16.85
CA ASP A 131 15.47 14.60 -16.47
C ASP A 131 16.59 15.54 -15.98
N SER A 132 17.71 14.99 -15.51
CA SER A 132 18.88 15.75 -15.02
C SER A 132 20.10 15.66 -15.93
N HIS A 133 20.14 14.68 -16.84
CA HIS A 133 21.27 14.43 -17.74
C HIS A 133 20.78 14.30 -19.18
N GLU A 134 21.54 14.83 -20.14
CA GLU A 134 21.15 14.82 -21.56
C GLU A 134 21.19 13.43 -22.21
N GLU A 135 22.07 12.54 -21.73
CA GLU A 135 22.23 11.21 -22.30
C GLU A 135 22.52 10.13 -21.26
N ILE A 136 22.09 8.90 -21.54
CA ILE A 136 22.35 7.72 -20.72
C ILE A 136 22.96 6.59 -21.58
N THR A 137 24.02 5.98 -21.08
CA THR A 137 24.65 4.80 -21.71
C THR A 137 24.14 3.51 -21.07
N ASN A 138 24.36 2.36 -21.72
CA ASN A 138 24.00 1.07 -21.14
C ASN A 138 24.72 0.79 -19.81
N SER A 139 26.02 1.12 -19.73
CA SER A 139 26.78 0.98 -18.48
C SER A 139 26.17 1.81 -17.35
N THR A 140 25.86 3.07 -17.62
CA THR A 140 25.22 3.97 -16.65
C THR A 140 23.85 3.44 -16.23
N GLY A 141 23.02 3.01 -17.19
CA GLY A 141 21.70 2.44 -16.91
C GLY A 141 21.75 1.19 -16.04
N ARG A 142 22.71 0.29 -16.27
CA ARG A 142 22.92 -0.90 -15.44
C ARG A 142 23.32 -0.55 -14.01
N SER A 143 24.24 0.40 -13.84
CA SER A 143 24.66 0.87 -12.52
C SER A 143 23.53 1.54 -11.74
N LEU A 144 22.63 2.27 -12.42
CA LEU A 144 21.50 2.96 -11.80
C LEU A 144 20.33 2.04 -11.45
N THR A 145 19.99 1.12 -12.36
CA THR A 145 18.83 0.22 -12.21
C THR A 145 19.17 -1.06 -11.43
N GLY A 146 20.46 -1.35 -11.22
CA GLY A 146 20.93 -2.60 -10.62
C GLY A 146 20.86 -3.81 -11.53
N ILE A 147 20.52 -3.63 -12.82
CA ILE A 147 20.46 -4.72 -13.80
C ILE A 147 21.88 -5.11 -14.20
N SER A 148 22.26 -6.38 -13.97
CA SER A 148 23.59 -6.90 -14.33
C SER A 148 23.75 -7.21 -15.82
N SER A 149 22.68 -7.73 -16.43
CA SER A 149 22.64 -8.18 -17.82
C SER A 149 22.57 -7.01 -18.80
N GLU A 150 23.47 -6.98 -19.79
CA GLU A 150 23.46 -5.99 -20.86
C GLU A 150 22.17 -6.06 -21.69
N ASN A 151 21.70 -7.28 -21.98
CA ASN A 151 20.50 -7.49 -22.79
C ASN A 151 19.25 -7.04 -22.06
N SER A 152 19.12 -7.36 -20.77
CA SER A 152 17.97 -6.92 -19.98
C SER A 152 17.89 -5.39 -19.88
N MET A 153 19.04 -4.70 -19.84
CA MET A 153 19.05 -3.23 -19.89
C MET A 153 18.69 -2.69 -21.28
N LYS A 154 19.10 -3.37 -22.35
CA LYS A 154 18.67 -3.02 -23.72
C LYS A 154 17.16 -3.15 -23.87
N ASP A 155 16.54 -4.20 -23.32
CA ASP A 155 15.10 -4.41 -23.38
C ASP A 155 14.34 -3.24 -22.72
N VAL A 156 14.83 -2.73 -21.59
CA VAL A 156 14.28 -1.54 -20.93
C VAL A 156 14.35 -0.31 -21.83
N PHE A 157 15.50 -0.05 -22.46
CA PHE A 157 15.63 1.08 -23.38
C PHE A 157 14.75 0.92 -24.63
N TYR A 158 14.66 -0.28 -25.20
CA TYR A 158 13.79 -0.55 -26.34
C TYR A 158 12.32 -0.41 -25.99
N ALA A 159 11.90 -0.82 -24.80
CA ALA A 159 10.55 -0.61 -24.31
C ALA A 159 10.23 0.89 -24.14
N LEU A 160 11.16 1.68 -23.57
CA LEU A 160 11.02 3.13 -23.47
C LEU A 160 10.97 3.81 -24.85
N ARG A 161 11.77 3.35 -25.81
CA ARG A 161 11.76 3.83 -27.20
C ARG A 161 10.43 3.51 -27.89
N LYS A 162 9.94 2.27 -27.74
CA LYS A 162 8.64 1.84 -28.28
C LYS A 162 7.49 2.66 -27.70
N ALA A 163 7.62 3.10 -26.45
CA ALA A 163 6.68 4.02 -25.81
C ALA A 163 6.87 5.50 -26.19
N GLY A 164 7.80 5.82 -27.11
CA GLY A 164 8.05 7.19 -27.58
C GLY A 164 8.71 8.12 -26.57
N LYS A 165 9.28 7.59 -25.47
CA LYS A 165 9.84 8.42 -24.38
C LYS A 165 11.30 8.80 -24.59
N ILE A 166 12.07 7.93 -25.24
CA ILE A 166 13.51 8.11 -25.50
C ILE A 166 13.86 7.77 -26.94
N GLU A 167 14.96 8.33 -27.42
CA GLU A 167 15.55 8.03 -28.73
C GLU A 167 17.07 7.82 -28.63
N MET A 168 17.65 7.21 -29.65
CA MET A 168 19.11 7.05 -29.71
C MET A 168 19.76 8.36 -30.13
N VAL A 169 20.86 8.72 -29.48
CA VAL A 169 21.62 9.92 -29.84
C VAL A 169 22.19 9.76 -31.26
N PRO A 170 21.93 10.72 -32.18
CA PRO A 170 22.46 10.68 -33.54
C PRO A 170 23.99 10.58 -33.54
N GLY A 171 24.56 9.71 -34.38
CA GLY A 171 26.02 9.54 -34.52
C GLY A 171 26.69 8.60 -33.51
N LYS A 172 25.98 8.15 -32.46
CA LYS A 172 26.52 7.21 -31.45
C LYS A 172 25.94 5.79 -31.65
N ARG A 173 26.75 4.85 -32.15
CA ARG A 173 26.37 3.44 -32.41
C ARG A 173 27.34 2.43 -31.78
N GLY A 174 26.90 1.17 -31.66
CA GLY A 174 27.70 0.08 -31.09
C GLY A 174 28.03 0.31 -29.61
N ASN A 175 29.28 0.09 -29.21
CA ASN A 175 29.73 0.28 -27.81
C ASN A 175 29.60 1.71 -27.29
N LYS A 176 29.42 2.71 -28.17
CA LYS A 176 29.19 4.10 -27.80
C LYS A 176 27.71 4.49 -27.80
N SER A 177 26.79 3.53 -27.94
CA SER A 177 25.36 3.81 -27.98
C SER A 177 24.89 4.54 -26.73
N ALA A 178 24.20 5.67 -26.93
CA ALA A 178 23.60 6.46 -25.89
C ALA A 178 22.15 6.78 -26.25
N TRP A 179 21.33 7.00 -25.23
CA TRP A 179 19.92 7.33 -25.35
C TRP A 179 19.65 8.70 -24.74
N ARG A 180 18.77 9.49 -25.36
CA ARG A 180 18.31 10.80 -24.86
C ARG A 180 16.79 10.86 -24.84
N LYS A 181 16.23 11.79 -24.08
CA LYS A 181 14.78 12.04 -24.06
C LYS A 181 14.34 12.62 -25.41
N VAL A 182 13.17 12.21 -25.90
CA VAL A 182 12.62 12.76 -27.15
C VAL A 182 12.26 14.22 -26.94
N SER A 183 12.82 15.11 -27.77
CA SER A 183 12.42 16.51 -27.84
C SER A 183 11.03 16.59 -28.47
N SER A 184 10.13 17.38 -27.89
CA SER A 184 8.75 17.59 -28.38
C SER A 184 8.64 18.26 -29.76
N THR A 185 9.75 18.39 -30.50
CA THR A 185 9.85 19.04 -31.80
C THR A 185 9.64 18.06 -32.97
N ASP A 186 9.64 16.74 -32.72
CA ASP A 186 9.65 15.72 -33.79
C ASP A 186 8.34 14.90 -33.92
N ILE A 187 7.22 15.40 -33.38
CA ILE A 187 5.93 14.67 -33.42
C ILE A 187 5.22 14.78 -34.78
N ASP A 188 5.62 15.67 -35.70
CA ASP A 188 4.77 16.04 -36.85
C ASP A 188 5.13 15.40 -38.21
N THR A 189 5.60 14.15 -38.26
CA THR A 189 5.74 13.43 -39.55
C THR A 189 5.50 11.92 -39.42
N SER A 190 4.25 11.48 -39.17
CA SER A 190 3.80 10.14 -39.64
C SER A 190 2.28 9.88 -39.58
N GLU A 191 1.41 10.88 -39.44
CA GLU A 191 -0.06 10.70 -39.57
C GLU A 191 -0.61 11.21 -40.92
N ALA A 192 0.06 10.87 -42.03
CA ALA A 192 -0.51 11.04 -43.36
C ALA A 192 -0.17 9.80 -44.20
N ASP A 193 -1.01 8.78 -44.07
CA ASP A 193 -1.55 8.00 -45.19
C ASP A 193 -2.15 6.70 -44.64
N ILE A 194 -3.48 6.70 -44.51
CA ILE A 194 -4.42 5.74 -45.11
C ILE A 194 -5.80 6.20 -44.67
N SER A 195 -6.47 6.93 -45.56
CA SER A 195 -7.92 7.07 -45.58
C SER A 195 -8.45 6.38 -46.83
N LEU A 196 -9.72 5.97 -46.76
CA LEU A 196 -10.57 5.36 -47.79
C LEU A 196 -10.67 3.83 -47.72
N VAL A 197 -11.66 3.33 -46.95
CA VAL A 197 -12.92 2.80 -47.50
C VAL A 197 -14.05 3.03 -46.47
N GLN A 198 -14.95 3.97 -46.78
CA GLN A 198 -16.39 4.00 -46.42
C GLN A 198 -17.11 3.10 -47.45
N GLU A 199 -18.18 2.34 -47.24
CA GLU A 199 -19.46 2.42 -46.52
C GLU A 199 -19.92 0.94 -46.30
N ASP A 200 -20.76 0.58 -45.32
CA ASP A 200 -22.20 0.53 -45.53
C ASP A 200 -22.96 0.41 -44.20
N ALA A 201 -24.01 1.22 -44.11
CA ALA A 201 -25.07 1.16 -43.12
C ALA A 201 -26.06 0.03 -43.43
N ALA A 202 -26.49 -0.71 -42.41
CA ALA A 202 -27.80 -1.37 -42.41
C ALA A 202 -28.23 -1.81 -41.00
N THR A 203 -29.34 -1.24 -40.53
CA THR A 203 -30.24 -1.75 -39.48
C THR A 203 -31.62 -1.16 -39.83
N PRO A 204 -32.79 -1.76 -39.51
CA PRO A 204 -33.18 -3.10 -39.05
C PRO A 204 -34.22 -3.75 -40.01
N PRO A 205 -34.97 -4.79 -39.59
CA PRO A 205 -36.38 -4.48 -39.34
C PRO A 205 -36.96 -5.07 -38.04
N GLU A 206 -37.98 -4.36 -37.53
CA GLU A 206 -38.93 -4.80 -36.51
C GLU A 206 -40.10 -5.56 -37.15
N ASP A 207 -40.61 -6.56 -36.44
CA ASP A 207 -42.01 -7.04 -36.38
C ASP A 207 -42.05 -7.92 -35.12
N GLY A 208 -42.93 -7.81 -34.12
CA GLY A 208 -44.29 -7.30 -34.09
C GLY A 208 -45.21 -8.43 -33.62
N THR A 209 -45.52 -8.49 -32.32
CA THR A 209 -46.67 -9.15 -31.62
C THR A 209 -46.25 -9.33 -30.14
N GLY A 210 -46.90 -8.79 -29.11
CA GLY A 210 -48.27 -8.34 -28.93
C GLY A 210 -48.87 -9.15 -27.78
N GLN A 211 -48.87 -8.59 -26.56
CA GLN A 211 -50.02 -8.69 -25.65
C GLN A 211 -49.85 -7.82 -24.39
N GLU A 212 -50.87 -7.01 -24.20
CA GLU A 212 -51.15 -6.11 -23.09
C GLU A 212 -51.45 -6.88 -21.80
N THR A 213 -51.15 -6.29 -20.65
CA THR A 213 -52.15 -5.94 -19.61
C THR A 213 -51.49 -5.23 -18.42
N GLN A 214 -51.87 -3.96 -18.26
CA GLN A 214 -52.02 -3.26 -16.98
C GLN A 214 -53.55 -3.06 -16.81
N PRO A 215 -54.15 -2.88 -15.61
CA PRO A 215 -53.73 -1.81 -14.68
C PRO A 215 -53.97 -2.07 -13.17
N ALA A 216 -53.38 -1.23 -12.33
CA ALA A 216 -54.15 -0.43 -11.35
C ALA A 216 -53.22 0.43 -10.47
N SER A 217 -53.53 1.72 -10.52
CA SER A 217 -53.15 2.83 -9.65
C SER A 217 -53.31 2.57 -8.15
N GLY A 218 -52.49 3.22 -7.31
CA GLY A 218 -52.81 3.31 -5.88
C GLY A 218 -51.80 4.00 -4.96
N THR A 219 -51.77 5.33 -5.00
CA THR A 219 -51.62 6.22 -3.83
C THR A 219 -50.24 6.39 -3.17
N LEU A 220 -49.69 7.60 -3.32
CA LEU A 220 -48.66 8.20 -2.48
C LEU A 220 -49.07 8.21 -0.99
N LYS A 221 -48.20 7.74 -0.09
CA LYS A 221 -48.17 8.19 1.31
C LYS A 221 -46.75 8.38 1.84
N SER A 222 -46.44 9.67 2.04
CA SER A 222 -45.79 10.26 3.20
C SER A 222 -44.38 9.79 3.62
N THR A 223 -43.44 10.70 3.43
CA THR A 223 -42.11 10.77 4.02
C THR A 223 -42.16 10.70 5.55
N LYS A 224 -41.68 9.60 6.13
CA LYS A 224 -41.47 9.49 7.58
C LYS A 224 -40.10 10.09 7.92
N LYS A 225 -40.11 11.36 8.35
CA LYS A 225 -38.99 12.05 9.04
C LYS A 225 -38.40 11.12 10.11
N LEU A 226 -37.15 10.67 9.92
CA LEU A 226 -36.38 10.04 10.99
C LEU A 226 -35.99 11.15 11.99
N LYS A 227 -36.60 11.12 13.17
CA LYS A 227 -36.24 11.99 14.29
C LYS A 227 -34.79 11.70 14.71
N ALA A 228 -33.94 12.72 14.66
CA ALA A 228 -32.65 12.72 15.36
C ALA A 228 -32.88 12.46 16.85
N ARG A 229 -32.46 11.30 17.36
CA ARG A 229 -32.41 11.02 18.80
C ARG A 229 -31.09 11.57 19.31
N ARG A 230 -31.14 12.74 19.94
CA ARG A 230 -30.05 13.29 20.74
C ARG A 230 -29.86 12.36 21.94
N ALA A 231 -28.82 11.52 21.92
CA ALA A 231 -28.46 10.71 23.07
C ALA A 231 -27.87 11.64 24.14
N VAL A 232 -28.63 11.92 25.20
CA VAL A 232 -28.08 12.51 26.42
C VAL A 232 -27.22 11.42 27.07
N VAL A 233 -25.90 11.59 26.96
CA VAL A 233 -24.92 10.69 27.57
C VAL A 233 -24.99 10.88 29.09
N GLY A 234 -25.79 10.05 29.76
CA GLY A 234 -25.69 9.87 31.20
C GLY A 234 -24.39 9.14 31.57
N PRO A 235 -23.84 9.36 32.78
CA PRO A 235 -22.61 8.71 33.20
C PRO A 235 -22.77 7.17 33.20
N ALA A 236 -21.74 6.47 32.73
CA ALA A 236 -21.73 5.02 32.64
C ALA A 236 -22.08 4.36 33.99
N ARG A 237 -23.06 3.44 33.98
CA ARG A 237 -23.75 2.88 35.16
C ARG A 237 -22.85 2.31 36.27
N ASN A 238 -21.59 1.98 35.97
CA ASN A 238 -20.63 1.37 36.89
C ASN A 238 -19.51 2.29 37.39
N ARG A 239 -19.53 3.59 37.06
CA ARG A 239 -18.57 4.56 37.62
C ARG A 239 -18.93 4.97 39.07
N PRO A 240 -17.94 5.42 39.86
CA PRO A 240 -18.18 6.05 41.15
C PRO A 240 -19.12 7.26 41.00
N CYS A 241 -20.05 7.43 41.94
CA CYS A 241 -21.01 8.53 41.91
C CYS A 241 -20.33 9.85 42.29
N SER A 242 -20.64 10.93 41.56
CA SER A 242 -20.05 12.26 41.76
C SER A 242 -20.59 13.02 42.96
N CYS A 243 -21.59 12.50 43.67
CA CYS A 243 -22.16 13.13 44.87
C CYS A 243 -21.34 12.88 46.15
N GLY A 244 -20.16 12.26 46.04
CA GLY A 244 -19.26 12.03 47.18
C GLY A 244 -19.63 10.85 48.09
N SER A 245 -20.66 10.07 47.75
CA SER A 245 -21.14 8.96 48.58
C SER A 245 -20.25 7.69 48.57
N GLY A 246 -19.20 7.65 47.74
CA GLY A 246 -18.34 6.46 47.58
C GLY A 246 -18.99 5.26 46.89
N LEU A 247 -20.29 5.33 46.55
CA LEU A 247 -21.05 4.26 45.91
C LEU A 247 -21.04 4.43 44.37
N LYS A 248 -21.31 3.34 43.63
CA LYS A 248 -21.48 3.39 42.16
C LYS A 248 -22.76 4.14 41.78
N TYR A 249 -22.72 4.89 40.69
CA TYR A 249 -23.82 5.77 40.23
C TYR A 249 -25.20 5.07 40.22
N LYS A 250 -25.30 3.84 39.69
CA LYS A 250 -26.56 3.07 39.63
C LYS A 250 -27.20 2.78 41.00
N ARG A 251 -26.41 2.69 42.08
CA ARG A 251 -26.90 2.43 43.45
C ARG A 251 -27.13 3.69 44.28
N CYS A 252 -26.74 4.85 43.78
CA CYS A 252 -26.87 6.12 44.50
C CYS A 252 -27.88 7.02 43.78
N CYS A 253 -27.41 7.94 42.93
CA CYS A 253 -28.29 8.87 42.22
C CYS A 253 -29.05 8.23 41.03
N GLY A 254 -28.70 7.01 40.63
CA GLY A 254 -29.36 6.29 39.53
C GLY A 254 -30.68 5.60 39.90
N GLN A 255 -31.16 5.74 41.15
CA GLN A 255 -32.43 5.19 41.64
C GLN A 255 -33.55 6.22 41.75
N SER A 256 -33.54 7.27 40.94
CA SER A 256 -34.68 8.18 40.88
C SER A 256 -35.76 7.59 39.98
N SER A 257 -36.97 7.46 40.54
CA SER A 257 -38.27 7.08 39.95
C SER A 257 -38.60 5.57 39.81
N ALA A 258 -39.05 4.98 40.92
CA ALA A 258 -40.41 4.42 40.98
C ALA A 258 -41.24 5.35 41.88
#